data_AF-A0A914A659-F1
#
_entry.id   AF-A0A914A659-F1
#
_cell.length_a   1.000
_cell.length_b   1.000
_cell.length_c   1.000
_cell.angle_alpha   90.00
_cell.angle_beta   90.00
_cell.angle_gamma   90.00
#
_symmetry.space_group_name_H-M   'P 1'
#
loop_
_entity.id
_entity.type
_entity.pdbx_description
1 polymer ?
#
loop_
_entity_poly.entity_id
_entity_poly.type
_entity_poly.pdbx_seq_one_letter_code
_entity_poly.pdbx_strand_id
1 'polypeptide(L)'
;MFGLKSLLLFSLFINVLVSGYQGEQRNSLEDLMRRVLDRLEAQRHERARQSASWDSYIDNLIAQSKDASGTTHVDKACIIGLDGGAQWTTDNHPNALKLTQTERTHIASAFKSKNFTPFMTDGITAEGTKYNFLREEDGKKVYAKIRGQGALSLQVSKTAIVIAHCPEGLQQGNANKAVGVIAEYLESLGM
;
A
#
# COMPACT_ATOMS: atom_id res chain seq x y z
N MET A 1 -11.60 9.27 7.06
CA MET A 1 -12.04 9.47 5.66
C MET A 1 -12.79 10.79 5.57
N PHE A 2 -12.07 11.93 5.53
CA PHE A 2 -12.71 13.24 5.36
C PHE A 2 -13.00 13.46 3.87
N GLY A 3 -14.20 13.07 3.45
CA GLY A 3 -14.63 13.07 2.05
C GLY A 3 -14.91 14.47 1.50
N LEU A 4 -14.90 14.58 0.16
CA LEU A 4 -15.15 15.78 -0.63
C LEU A 4 -16.42 16.56 -0.20
N LYS A 5 -17.43 15.87 0.34
CA LYS A 5 -18.64 16.46 0.92
C LYS A 5 -18.37 17.35 2.15
N SER A 6 -17.37 17.02 2.96
CA SER A 6 -17.00 17.80 4.15
C SER A 6 -16.29 19.11 3.79
N LEU A 7 -15.56 19.17 2.67
CA LEU A 7 -14.95 20.40 2.15
C LEU A 7 -15.99 21.36 1.56
N LEU A 8 -16.96 20.83 0.81
CA LEU A 8 -18.07 21.62 0.25
C LEU A 8 -18.97 22.21 1.34
N LEU A 9 -19.29 21.43 2.38
CA LEU A 9 -20.06 21.91 3.53
C LEU A 9 -19.30 22.97 4.33
N PHE A 10 -17.99 22.81 4.52
CA PHE A 10 -17.15 23.80 5.21
C PHE A 10 -17.07 25.13 4.42
N SER A 11 -16.98 25.05 3.09
CA SER A 11 -17.02 26.22 2.20
C SER A 11 -18.37 26.96 2.23
N LEU A 12 -19.49 26.23 2.23
CA LEU A 12 -20.83 26.84 2.30
C LEU A 12 -21.11 27.49 3.66
N PHE A 13 -20.71 26.83 4.75
CA PHE A 13 -20.91 27.32 6.12
C PHE A 13 -20.11 28.61 6.38
N ILE A 14 -18.93 28.71 5.79
CA ILE A 14 -18.08 29.91 5.90
C ILE A 14 -18.64 31.07 5.08
N ASN A 15 -19.17 30.85 3.87
CA ASN A 15 -19.79 31.95 3.09
C ASN A 15 -20.95 32.63 3.84
N VAL A 16 -21.73 31.86 4.62
CA VAL A 16 -22.80 32.41 5.48
C VAL A 16 -22.24 33.21 6.66
N LEU A 17 -21.18 32.73 7.31
CA LEU A 17 -20.51 33.42 8.43
C LEU A 17 -19.78 34.69 8.01
N VAL A 18 -19.10 34.63 6.85
CA VAL A 18 -18.41 35.76 6.24
C VAL A 18 -19.41 36.84 5.84
N SER A 19 -20.68 36.50 5.52
CA SER A 19 -21.72 37.47 5.16
C SER A 19 -21.94 38.60 6.19
N GLY A 20 -21.61 38.37 7.48
CA GLY A 20 -21.85 39.32 8.57
C GLY A 20 -20.63 40.11 9.08
N TYR A 21 -19.42 39.90 8.53
CA TYR A 21 -18.18 40.52 9.03
C TYR A 21 -17.74 41.75 8.20
N GLN A 22 -17.22 42.79 8.86
CA GLN A 22 -16.68 44.00 8.20
C GLN A 22 -15.49 43.68 7.28
N GLY A 23 -15.34 44.45 6.19
CA GLY A 23 -14.51 44.13 5.02
C GLY A 23 -13.03 43.81 5.27
N GLU A 24 -12.42 44.35 6.32
CA GLU A 24 -10.99 44.13 6.61
C GLU A 24 -10.72 42.77 7.27
N GLN A 25 -11.62 42.28 8.12
CA GLN A 25 -11.54 40.93 8.70
C GLN A 25 -11.90 39.83 7.69
N ARG A 26 -12.75 40.14 6.71
CA ARG A 26 -13.09 39.21 5.62
C ARG A 26 -11.88 38.87 4.75
N ASN A 27 -11.10 39.88 4.35
CA ASN A 27 -9.89 39.69 3.53
C ASN A 27 -8.85 38.83 4.27
N SER A 28 -8.69 39.06 5.57
CA SER A 28 -7.78 38.27 6.42
C SER A 28 -8.18 36.79 6.52
N LEU A 29 -9.49 36.49 6.63
CA LEU A 29 -9.97 35.12 6.69
C LEU A 29 -9.80 34.40 5.34
N GLU A 30 -10.10 35.06 4.22
CA GLU A 30 -9.88 34.49 2.88
C GLU A 30 -8.40 34.18 2.63
N ASP A 31 -7.49 35.08 3.05
CA ASP A 31 -6.05 34.84 2.95
C ASP A 31 -5.60 33.67 3.81
N LEU A 32 -6.11 33.55 5.03
CA LEU A 32 -5.84 32.40 5.90
C LEU A 32 -6.35 31.10 5.28
N MET A 33 -7.55 31.12 4.69
CA MET A 33 -8.12 29.95 4.01
C MET A 33 -7.29 29.54 2.80
N ARG A 34 -6.88 30.49 1.95
CA ARG A 34 -6.00 30.22 0.81
C ARG A 34 -4.69 29.59 1.26
N ARG A 35 -4.04 30.15 2.28
CA ARG A 35 -2.81 29.58 2.87
C ARG A 35 -3.00 28.19 3.46
N VAL A 36 -4.18 27.88 4.01
CA VAL A 36 -4.50 26.53 4.50
C VAL A 36 -4.70 25.57 3.34
N LEU A 37 -5.45 25.97 2.31
CA LEU A 37 -5.67 25.15 1.11
C LEU A 37 -4.37 24.87 0.36
N ASP A 38 -3.54 25.88 0.11
CA ASP A 38 -2.24 25.74 -0.54
C ASP A 38 -1.34 24.77 0.23
N ARG A 39 -1.34 24.83 1.57
CA ARG A 39 -0.58 23.89 2.41
C ARG A 39 -1.12 22.47 2.32
N LEU A 40 -2.44 22.29 2.29
CA LEU A 40 -3.05 20.96 2.14
C LEU A 40 -2.76 20.37 0.76
N GLU A 41 -2.79 21.19 -0.28
CA GLU A 41 -2.45 20.77 -1.65
C GLU A 41 -0.96 20.42 -1.77
N ALA A 42 -0.06 21.26 -1.25
CA ALA A 42 1.37 20.98 -1.21
C ALA A 42 1.67 19.68 -0.46
N GLN A 43 1.03 19.45 0.70
CA GLN A 43 1.17 18.19 1.45
C GLN A 43 0.65 16.98 0.66
N ARG A 44 -0.45 17.12 -0.08
CA ARG A 44 -0.97 16.05 -0.95
C ARG A 44 0.01 15.73 -2.07
N HIS A 45 0.56 16.76 -2.73
CA HIS A 45 1.55 16.57 -3.78
C HIS A 45 2.82 15.90 -3.27
N GLU A 46 3.31 16.30 -2.09
CA GLU A 46 4.51 15.71 -1.50
C GLU A 46 4.28 14.23 -1.14
N ARG A 47 3.14 13.90 -0.54
CA ARG A 47 2.77 12.51 -0.27
C ARG A 47 2.65 11.68 -1.55
N ALA A 48 2.05 12.24 -2.59
CA ALA A 48 1.92 11.57 -3.89
C ALA A 48 3.30 11.33 -4.55
N ARG A 49 4.22 12.29 -4.47
CA ARG A 49 5.60 12.13 -4.96
C ARG A 49 6.36 11.06 -4.21
N GLN A 50 6.23 11.06 -2.88
CA GLN A 50 6.88 10.05 -2.04
C GLN A 50 6.37 8.65 -2.39
N SER A 51 5.05 8.46 -2.53
CA SER A 51 4.47 7.18 -2.95
C SER A 51 4.85 6.79 -4.38
N ALA A 52 4.89 7.74 -5.32
CA ALA A 52 5.34 7.48 -6.69
C ALA A 52 6.81 7.05 -6.77
N SER A 53 7.65 7.46 -5.81
CA SER A 53 9.03 6.97 -5.70
C SER A 53 9.08 5.47 -5.38
N TRP A 54 8.10 4.96 -4.60
CA TRP A 54 8.05 3.55 -4.21
C TRP A 54 7.57 2.64 -5.34
N ASP A 55 6.85 3.19 -6.32
CA ASP A 55 6.33 2.40 -7.46
C ASP A 55 7.46 1.77 -8.29
N SER A 56 8.63 2.40 -8.33
CA SER A 56 9.82 1.82 -8.98
C SER A 56 10.24 0.45 -8.39
N TYR A 57 9.91 0.18 -7.12
CA TYR A 57 10.16 -1.14 -6.53
C TYR A 57 9.21 -2.21 -7.04
N ILE A 58 8.03 -1.85 -7.58
CA ILE A 58 7.15 -2.81 -8.25
C ILE A 58 7.85 -3.33 -9.52
N ASP A 59 8.36 -2.42 -10.35
CA ASP A 59 9.09 -2.79 -11.56
C ASP A 59 10.33 -3.63 -11.25
N ASN A 60 11.11 -3.21 -10.25
CA ASN A 60 12.29 -3.95 -9.81
C ASN A 60 11.93 -5.35 -9.32
N LEU A 61 10.87 -5.49 -8.52
CA LEU A 61 10.40 -6.79 -8.04
C LEU A 61 10.00 -7.69 -9.21
N ILE A 62 9.20 -7.17 -10.14
CA ILE A 62 8.77 -7.93 -11.33
C ILE A 62 9.98 -8.37 -12.15
N ALA A 63 10.97 -7.50 -12.34
CA ALA A 63 12.21 -7.84 -13.03
C ALA A 63 13.00 -8.95 -12.31
N GLN A 64 13.07 -8.92 -10.97
CA GLN A 64 13.73 -9.97 -10.16
C GLN A 64 13.00 -11.32 -10.22
N SER A 65 11.73 -11.33 -10.64
CA SER A 65 10.95 -12.56 -10.80
C SER A 65 11.24 -13.31 -12.10
N LYS A 66 12.08 -12.76 -13.00
CA LYS A 66 12.40 -13.41 -14.27
C LYS A 66 13.26 -14.66 -14.08
N ASP A 67 12.88 -15.74 -14.74
CA ASP A 67 13.69 -16.95 -14.80
C ASP A 67 14.77 -16.88 -15.90
N ALA A 68 15.54 -17.96 -16.05
CA ALA A 68 16.59 -18.05 -17.07
C ALA A 68 16.05 -18.03 -18.52
N SER A 69 14.76 -18.32 -18.72
CA SER A 69 14.11 -18.21 -20.03
C SER A 69 13.61 -16.79 -20.33
N GLY A 70 13.69 -15.88 -19.36
CA GLY A 70 13.14 -14.53 -19.44
C GLY A 70 11.66 -14.45 -19.09
N THR A 71 11.05 -15.56 -18.67
CA THR A 71 9.64 -15.60 -18.26
C THR A 71 9.48 -14.87 -16.93
N THR A 72 8.55 -13.92 -16.88
CA THR A 72 8.25 -13.13 -15.68
C THR A 72 7.20 -13.84 -14.84
N HIS A 73 7.46 -14.04 -13.55
CA HIS A 73 6.61 -14.86 -12.67
C HIS A 73 5.71 -14.05 -11.72
N VAL A 74 5.88 -12.73 -11.66
CA VAL A 74 5.02 -11.82 -10.89
C VAL A 74 4.30 -10.88 -11.85
N ASP A 75 2.98 -10.77 -11.70
CA ASP A 75 2.14 -9.85 -12.47
C ASP A 75 1.77 -8.58 -11.69
N LYS A 76 1.64 -8.68 -10.36
CA LYS A 76 1.27 -7.55 -9.49
C LYS A 76 2.07 -7.56 -8.19
N ALA A 77 2.38 -6.37 -7.66
CA ALA A 77 3.01 -6.23 -6.35
C ALA A 77 2.62 -4.92 -5.65
N CYS A 78 2.82 -4.87 -4.34
CA CYS A 78 2.71 -3.65 -3.56
C CYS A 78 3.65 -3.68 -2.35
N ILE A 79 3.94 -2.50 -1.79
CA ILE A 79 4.65 -2.36 -0.52
C ILE A 79 3.74 -1.62 0.46
N ILE A 80 3.65 -2.17 1.67
CA ILE A 80 2.88 -1.58 2.77
C ILE A 80 3.76 -1.42 4.01
N GLY A 81 3.48 -0.43 4.84
CA GLY A 81 4.14 -0.25 6.13
C GLY A 81 3.67 -1.28 7.16
N LEU A 82 4.60 -1.79 7.95
CA LEU A 82 4.35 -2.71 9.06
C LEU A 82 3.46 -2.08 10.15
N ASP A 83 3.58 -0.77 10.36
CA ASP A 83 2.79 -0.03 11.34
C ASP A 83 1.45 0.43 10.73
N GLY A 84 0.45 -0.43 10.86
CA GLY A 84 -0.95 -0.14 10.49
C GLY A 84 -1.29 -0.33 9.01
N GLY A 85 -0.34 -0.80 8.18
CA GLY A 85 -0.59 -1.12 6.78
C GLY A 85 -0.62 0.10 5.87
N ALA A 86 0.14 1.16 6.18
CA ALA A 86 0.21 2.36 5.33
C ALA A 86 0.65 1.98 3.91
N GLN A 87 -0.04 2.48 2.89
CA GLN A 87 0.29 2.16 1.51
C GLN A 87 1.49 2.97 1.04
N TRP A 88 2.57 2.30 0.64
CA TRP A 88 3.79 2.97 0.18
C TRP A 88 3.81 3.09 -1.34
N THR A 89 3.38 2.06 -2.06
CA THR A 89 3.19 2.07 -3.52
C THR A 89 1.77 2.55 -3.91
N THR A 90 1.62 3.23 -5.04
CA THR A 90 0.34 3.75 -5.52
C THR A 90 -0.47 2.73 -6.32
N ASP A 91 -1.80 2.87 -6.31
CA ASP A 91 -2.70 2.07 -7.16
C ASP A 91 -2.67 2.49 -8.64
N ASN A 92 -1.94 3.56 -8.98
CA ASN A 92 -1.83 4.07 -10.35
C ASN A 92 -0.78 3.30 -11.16
N HIS A 93 0.12 2.56 -10.50
CA HIS A 93 1.07 1.70 -11.20
C HIS A 93 0.32 0.57 -11.95
N PRO A 94 0.65 0.28 -13.22
CA PRO A 94 -0.06 -0.74 -14.01
C PRO A 94 -0.04 -2.14 -13.38
N ASN A 95 1.03 -2.44 -12.65
CA ASN A 95 1.22 -3.70 -11.93
C ASN A 95 1.02 -3.57 -10.41
N ALA A 96 0.28 -2.56 -9.94
CA ALA A 96 -0.06 -2.44 -8.53
C ALA A 96 -1.00 -3.57 -8.09
N LEU A 97 -0.67 -4.22 -6.98
CA LEU A 97 -1.60 -5.07 -6.24
C LEU A 97 -2.47 -4.16 -5.34
N LYS A 98 -3.77 -4.08 -5.64
CA LYS A 98 -4.67 -3.06 -5.08
C LYS A 98 -5.34 -3.52 -3.80
N LEU A 99 -4.59 -3.54 -2.71
CA LEU A 99 -5.10 -3.93 -1.41
C LEU A 99 -5.94 -2.81 -0.78
N THR A 100 -7.15 -3.16 -0.35
CA THR A 100 -8.00 -2.29 0.47
C THR A 100 -7.33 -2.01 1.82
N GLN A 101 -7.73 -0.92 2.47
CA GLN A 101 -7.19 -0.56 3.79
C GLN A 101 -7.38 -1.69 4.82
N THR A 102 -8.53 -2.38 4.78
CA THR A 102 -8.82 -3.52 5.69
C THR A 102 -7.85 -4.67 5.45
N GLU A 103 -7.61 -5.05 4.19
CA GLU A 103 -6.66 -6.12 3.84
C GLU A 103 -5.24 -5.75 4.28
N ARG A 104 -4.80 -4.52 4.00
CA ARG A 104 -3.46 -4.04 4.41
C ARG A 104 -3.29 -4.05 5.92
N THR A 105 -4.27 -3.57 6.67
CA THR A 105 -4.20 -3.54 8.14
C THR A 105 -4.20 -4.96 8.71
N HIS A 106 -5.03 -5.87 8.19
CA HIS A 106 -5.03 -7.27 8.63
C HIS A 106 -3.67 -7.94 8.40
N ILE A 107 -3.07 -7.73 7.21
CA ILE A 107 -1.73 -8.25 6.89
C ILE A 107 -0.67 -7.65 7.83
N ALA A 108 -0.68 -6.34 8.01
CA ALA A 108 0.27 -5.64 8.87
C ALA A 108 0.19 -6.09 10.33
N SER A 109 -1.01 -6.27 10.87
CA SER A 109 -1.22 -6.73 12.24
C SER A 109 -0.68 -8.15 12.48
N ALA A 110 -0.86 -9.07 11.53
CA ALA A 110 -0.33 -10.43 11.64
C ALA A 110 1.20 -10.44 11.68
N PHE A 111 1.85 -9.70 10.78
CA PHE A 111 3.32 -9.57 10.77
C PHE A 111 3.87 -8.83 11.99
N LYS A 112 3.22 -7.75 12.43
CA LYS A 112 3.64 -6.97 13.60
C LYS A 112 3.60 -7.79 14.88
N SER A 113 2.53 -8.57 15.06
CA SER A 113 2.35 -9.43 16.24
C SER A 113 3.07 -10.77 16.13
N LYS A 114 3.59 -11.11 14.94
CA LYS A 114 4.11 -12.44 14.60
C LYS A 114 3.11 -13.57 14.89
N ASN A 115 1.81 -13.26 14.81
CA ASN A 115 0.73 -14.21 14.99
C ASN A 115 0.03 -14.45 13.65
N PHE A 116 0.27 -15.64 13.08
CA PHE A 116 -0.29 -16.07 11.80
C PHE A 116 -1.49 -17.02 11.93
N THR A 117 -1.99 -17.28 13.14
CA THR A 117 -3.21 -18.06 13.35
C THR A 117 -4.41 -17.52 12.53
N PRO A 118 -4.64 -16.20 12.43
CA PRO A 118 -5.72 -15.68 11.58
C PRO A 118 -5.56 -16.08 10.11
N PHE A 119 -4.32 -16.13 9.59
CA PHE A 119 -4.09 -16.58 8.22
C PHE A 119 -4.38 -18.08 8.04
N MET A 120 -4.07 -18.89 9.04
CA MET A 120 -4.34 -20.34 9.01
C MET A 120 -5.84 -20.64 9.02
N THR A 121 -6.63 -19.87 9.78
CA THR A 121 -8.09 -20.06 9.88
C THR A 121 -8.85 -19.38 8.74
N ASP A 122 -8.55 -18.11 8.48
CA ASP A 122 -9.35 -17.25 7.60
C ASP A 122 -8.70 -17.00 6.24
N GLY A 123 -7.47 -17.48 6.02
CA GLY A 123 -6.71 -17.20 4.81
C GLY A 123 -6.20 -15.76 4.74
N ILE A 124 -5.64 -15.41 3.59
CA ILE A 124 -5.12 -14.07 3.30
C ILE A 124 -5.96 -13.49 2.17
N THR A 125 -6.60 -12.35 2.39
CA THR A 125 -7.44 -11.72 1.37
C THR A 125 -6.66 -10.62 0.65
N ALA A 126 -6.66 -10.66 -0.69
CA ALA A 126 -6.07 -9.65 -1.55
C ALA A 126 -7.00 -9.39 -2.74
N GLU A 127 -7.30 -8.11 -3.01
CA GLU A 127 -8.24 -7.69 -4.06
C GLU A 127 -9.61 -8.41 -3.95
N GLY A 128 -10.08 -8.64 -2.72
CA GLY A 128 -11.32 -9.36 -2.43
C GLY A 128 -11.25 -10.89 -2.62
N THR A 129 -10.10 -11.43 -3.05
CA THR A 129 -9.90 -12.87 -3.23
C THR A 129 -9.19 -13.46 -2.02
N LYS A 130 -9.76 -14.53 -1.45
CA LYS A 130 -9.18 -15.27 -0.31
C LYS A 130 -8.21 -16.34 -0.81
N TYR A 131 -6.94 -16.22 -0.43
CA TYR A 131 -5.88 -17.19 -0.67
C TYR A 131 -5.70 -18.08 0.57
N ASN A 132 -5.53 -19.38 0.36
CA ASN A 132 -5.30 -20.33 1.45
C ASN A 132 -3.86 -20.21 1.91
N PHE A 133 -3.65 -20.03 3.22
CA PHE A 133 -2.33 -20.06 3.83
C PHE A 133 -1.63 -21.39 3.53
N LEU A 134 -0.38 -21.32 3.10
CA LEU A 134 0.44 -22.50 2.84
C LEU A 134 1.34 -22.81 4.02
N ARG A 135 2.18 -21.82 4.37
CA ARG A 135 3.21 -21.92 5.40
C ARG A 135 3.79 -20.53 5.66
N GLU A 136 4.46 -20.42 6.80
CA GLU A 136 5.33 -19.29 7.14
C GLU A 136 6.77 -19.78 7.29
N GLU A 137 7.74 -18.87 7.19
CA GLU A 137 9.14 -19.12 7.51
C GLU A 137 9.69 -18.00 8.40
N ASP A 138 10.31 -18.41 9.53
CA ASP A 138 11.03 -17.57 10.48
C ASP A 138 10.22 -16.38 11.04
N GLY A 139 8.89 -16.45 10.95
CA GLY A 139 7.99 -15.32 11.22
C GLY A 139 8.24 -14.09 10.35
N LYS A 140 8.97 -14.25 9.24
CA LYS A 140 9.31 -13.17 8.30
C LYS A 140 8.65 -13.32 6.94
N LYS A 141 8.35 -14.56 6.54
CA LYS A 141 7.80 -14.87 5.21
C LYS A 141 6.50 -15.61 5.37
N VAL A 142 5.53 -15.28 4.52
CA VAL A 142 4.25 -16.00 4.45
C VAL A 142 3.94 -16.27 2.99
N TYR A 143 3.50 -17.50 2.72
CA TYR A 143 3.06 -17.92 1.40
C TYR A 143 1.60 -18.35 1.45
N ALA A 144 0.85 -17.99 0.42
CA ALA A 144 -0.53 -18.43 0.24
C ALA A 144 -0.81 -18.76 -1.22
N LYS A 145 -1.82 -19.60 -1.48
CA LYS A 145 -2.26 -19.91 -2.83
C LYS A 145 -3.75 -20.23 -2.89
N ILE A 146 -4.32 -20.09 -4.06
CA ILE A 146 -5.65 -20.60 -4.39
C ILE A 146 -5.64 -21.10 -5.82
N ARG A 147 -6.31 -22.22 -6.06
CA ARG A 147 -6.40 -22.80 -7.40
C ARG A 147 -7.19 -21.86 -8.31
N GLY A 148 -6.63 -21.55 -9.48
CA GLY A 148 -7.27 -20.77 -10.52
C GLY A 148 -7.04 -19.26 -10.43
N GLN A 149 -6.47 -18.75 -9.33
CA GLN A 149 -6.05 -17.35 -9.22
C GLN A 149 -4.56 -17.22 -8.89
N GLY A 150 -3.80 -18.31 -8.72
CA GLY A 150 -2.37 -18.26 -8.43
C GLY A 150 -2.02 -18.18 -6.95
N ALA A 151 -0.98 -17.41 -6.62
CA ALA A 151 -0.33 -17.43 -5.32
C ALA A 151 0.12 -16.05 -4.85
N LEU A 152 0.24 -15.89 -3.53
CA LEU A 152 0.78 -14.71 -2.87
C LEU A 152 2.07 -15.05 -2.11
N SER A 153 3.03 -14.14 -2.21
CA SER A 153 4.29 -14.21 -1.49
C SER A 153 4.49 -12.90 -0.73
N LEU A 154 4.64 -13.01 0.60
CA LEU A 154 4.74 -11.87 1.51
C LEU A 154 6.03 -11.98 2.33
N GLN A 155 6.78 -10.89 2.46
CA GLN A 155 7.94 -10.82 3.33
C GLN A 155 8.02 -9.47 4.04
N VAL A 156 8.31 -9.52 5.34
CA VAL A 156 8.47 -8.34 6.19
C VAL A 156 9.95 -7.94 6.32
N SER A 157 10.22 -6.64 6.28
CA SER A 157 11.47 -6.00 6.71
C SER A 157 11.31 -5.40 8.12
N LYS A 158 12.11 -4.43 8.56
CA LYS A 158 11.93 -3.82 9.90
C LYS A 158 10.66 -2.97 10.00
N THR A 159 10.23 -2.36 8.89
CA THR A 159 9.19 -1.33 8.82
C THR A 159 8.25 -1.51 7.64
N ALA A 160 8.53 -2.40 6.70
CA ALA A 160 7.71 -2.64 5.50
C ALA A 160 7.35 -4.11 5.32
N ILE A 161 6.32 -4.36 4.51
CA ILE A 161 5.92 -5.68 4.04
C ILE A 161 5.81 -5.59 2.53
N VAL A 162 6.60 -6.44 1.85
CA VAL A 162 6.62 -6.58 0.40
C VAL A 162 5.68 -7.73 0.04
N ILE A 163 4.76 -7.48 -0.89
CA ILE A 163 3.72 -8.43 -1.28
C ILE A 163 3.72 -8.55 -2.79
N ALA A 164 3.76 -9.77 -3.30
CA ALA A 164 3.66 -10.05 -4.72
C ALA A 164 2.63 -11.14 -5.01
N HIS A 165 1.99 -10.99 -6.16
CA HIS A 165 1.10 -11.96 -6.75
C HIS A 165 1.82 -12.71 -7.87
N CYS A 166 1.69 -14.03 -7.86
CA CYS A 166 2.16 -14.92 -8.89
C CYS A 166 0.93 -15.53 -9.56
N PRO A 167 0.66 -15.26 -10.85
CA PRO A 167 -0.53 -15.76 -11.52
C PRO A 167 -0.49 -17.29 -11.68
N GLU A 168 -1.66 -17.89 -11.92
CA GLU A 168 -1.80 -19.32 -12.13
C GLU A 168 -0.92 -19.81 -13.29
N GLY A 169 -0.32 -20.99 -13.14
CA GLY A 169 0.57 -21.58 -14.14
C GLY A 169 2.02 -21.09 -14.08
N LEU A 170 2.32 -20.08 -13.26
CA LEU A 170 3.69 -19.61 -13.02
C LEU A 170 4.28 -20.15 -11.71
N GLN A 171 5.60 -20.13 -11.61
CA GLN A 171 6.33 -20.67 -10.48
C GLN A 171 6.45 -19.66 -9.32
N GLN A 172 5.72 -19.93 -8.24
CA GLN A 172 5.78 -19.13 -7.00
C GLN A 172 7.19 -19.02 -6.41
N GLY A 173 8.07 -20.00 -6.62
CA GLY A 173 9.48 -19.92 -6.17
C GLY A 173 10.23 -18.69 -6.69
N ASN A 174 9.97 -18.28 -7.94
CA ASN A 174 10.58 -17.08 -8.52
C ASN A 174 9.99 -15.80 -7.92
N ALA A 175 8.68 -15.80 -7.61
CA ALA A 175 8.04 -14.70 -6.87
C ALA A 175 8.58 -14.57 -5.44
N ASN A 176 8.82 -15.70 -4.74
CA ASN A 176 9.41 -15.72 -3.40
C ASN A 176 10.81 -15.07 -3.40
N LYS A 177 11.64 -15.43 -4.37
CA LYS A 177 12.97 -14.85 -4.55
C LYS A 177 12.88 -13.34 -4.80
N ALA A 178 12.00 -12.91 -5.70
CA ALA A 178 11.81 -11.50 -6.04
C ALA A 178 11.39 -10.65 -4.83
N VAL A 179 10.39 -11.12 -4.09
CA VAL A 179 9.93 -10.50 -2.84
C VAL A 179 11.07 -10.43 -1.82
N GLY A 180 11.84 -11.50 -1.67
CA GLY A 180 12.98 -11.57 -0.77
C GLY A 180 14.07 -10.55 -1.08
N VAL A 181 14.45 -10.40 -2.35
CA VAL A 181 15.47 -9.42 -2.78
C VAL A 181 15.07 -8.00 -2.37
N ILE A 182 13.82 -7.61 -2.60
CA ILE A 182 13.36 -6.26 -2.23
C ILE A 182 13.26 -6.12 -0.70
N ALA A 183 12.69 -7.09 0.00
CA ALA A 183 12.54 -7.01 1.45
C ALA A 183 13.90 -6.98 2.18
N GLU A 184 14.88 -7.77 1.74
CA GLU A 184 16.25 -7.77 2.28
C GLU A 184 16.97 -6.46 1.97
N TYR A 185 16.74 -5.88 0.78
CA TYR A 185 17.25 -4.55 0.48
C TYR A 185 16.68 -3.49 1.43
N LEU A 186 15.37 -3.49 1.68
CA LEU A 186 14.76 -2.57 2.67
C LEU A 186 15.34 -2.78 4.08
N GLU A 187 15.49 -4.03 4.51
CA GLU A 187 16.11 -4.40 5.79
C GLU A 187 17.53 -3.82 5.92
N SER A 188 18.32 -3.88 4.84
CA SER A 188 19.68 -3.33 4.78
C SER A 188 19.75 -1.82 4.95
N LEU A 189 18.68 -1.11 4.53
CA LEU A 189 18.52 0.33 4.72
C LEU A 189 18.00 0.69 6.12
N GLY A 190 17.81 -0.29 6.99
CA GLY A 190 17.21 -0.09 8.32
C GLY A 190 15.68 0.05 8.28
N MET A 191 15.06 -0.27 7.14
CA MET A 191 13.62 -0.26 6.93
C MET A 191 13.04 -1.66 6.97
#